data_AF-A0A182SAD5-F1
#
_entry.id   AF-A0A182SAD5-F1
#
_cell.length_a   1.000
_cell.length_b   1.000
_cell.length_c   1.000
_cell.angle_alpha   90.00
_cell.angle_beta   90.00
_cell.angle_gamma   90.00
#
_symmetry.space_group_name_H-M   'P 1'
#
loop_
_entity.id
_entity.type
_entity.pdbx_description
1 polymer ?
#
loop_
_entity_poly.entity_id
_entity_poly.type
_entity_poly.pdbx_seq_one_letter_code
_entity_poly.pdbx_strand_id
1 'polypeptide(L)'
;MLSRNFRPNLLFKGRYGQRALVTRPLPSRENEYTNQPEYPAIQDLSYPAKKKRERQSWHQRIAKLSSVEEKLFEINMPKYYGYKTNMLTDEKFPYNIKPFVQYATRTSFQKGLPQFYDPLKEKATKILATIQSELEDTIAFELSNYSHLMCDGNVSPMEREETLARSLLMQLNRAIANALAPDYSHLSEIETDFDPRHEAFWFLGGIYPPKLVRKIKESVEWQKQYAEDPYDRNIQYLGRPYLAVRHKHLLQPVLSKDLDSLDVKQDQVEVPDYRYDPLALGYITNFRHATTVPGFWPGDQHEFGLISFQRRTHAQERLKYCAINDLDEAIDAQGILSSFAWLLGQACYQGFSVFNDVTYPLVTQTVVTDGKN
;
A
#
# COMPACT_ATOMS: atom_id res chain seq x y z
N MET A 1 -6.22 -23.61 -55.74
CA MET A 1 -7.04 -22.87 -56.72
C MET A 1 -7.00 -21.39 -56.37
N LEU A 2 -6.25 -20.64 -57.17
CA LEU A 2 -6.17 -19.20 -57.14
C LEU A 2 -7.37 -18.63 -57.92
N SER A 3 -8.07 -17.63 -57.39
CA SER A 3 -8.76 -16.65 -58.23
C SER A 3 -8.59 -15.24 -57.65
N ARG A 4 -7.52 -14.63 -58.18
CA ARG A 4 -7.33 -13.22 -58.52
C ARG A 4 -8.50 -12.25 -58.32
N ASN A 5 -8.09 -11.10 -57.77
CA ASN A 5 -8.40 -9.74 -58.19
C ASN A 5 -9.83 -9.25 -58.00
N PHE A 6 -10.03 -8.44 -56.95
CA PHE A 6 -10.70 -7.15 -57.08
C PHE A 6 -10.22 -6.21 -55.97
N ARG A 7 -9.22 -5.38 -56.30
CA ARG A 7 -9.08 -4.05 -55.68
C ARG A 7 -9.80 -3.07 -56.60
N PRO A 8 -10.61 -2.18 -56.05
CA PRO A 8 -10.62 -0.82 -56.51
C PRO A 8 -10.13 0.08 -55.38
N ASN A 9 -9.01 0.74 -55.65
CA ASN A 9 -8.64 2.08 -55.18
C ASN A 9 -9.61 2.72 -54.18
N LEU A 10 -9.32 2.59 -52.89
CA LEU A 10 -9.75 3.58 -51.91
C LEU A 10 -8.91 4.84 -52.13
N LEU A 11 -9.36 5.64 -53.09
CA LEU A 11 -9.02 7.03 -53.25
C LEU A 11 -9.00 7.70 -51.87
N PHE A 12 -7.88 8.37 -51.58
CA PHE A 12 -7.80 9.42 -50.58
C PHE A 12 -8.93 10.43 -50.84
N LYS A 13 -10.08 10.24 -50.19
CA LYS A 13 -11.03 11.32 -49.98
C LYS A 13 -10.35 12.25 -48.98
N GLY A 14 -9.66 13.26 -49.51
CA GLY A 14 -9.26 14.44 -48.76
C GLY A 14 -10.51 15.01 -48.09
N ARG A 15 -10.69 14.70 -46.81
CA ARG A 15 -11.58 15.48 -45.96
C ARG A 15 -10.91 16.84 -45.79
N TYR A 16 -11.21 17.75 -46.71
CA TYR A 16 -11.16 19.18 -46.42
C TYR A 16 -12.23 19.46 -45.36
N GLY A 17 -11.97 19.03 -44.13
CA GLY A 17 -12.59 19.64 -42.97
C GLY A 17 -12.05 21.06 -42.96
N GLN A 18 -12.93 22.04 -43.17
CA GLN A 18 -12.61 23.43 -42.90
C GLN A 18 -11.96 23.48 -41.51
N ARG A 19 -10.67 23.80 -41.47
CA ARG A 19 -10.06 24.27 -40.22
C ARG A 19 -10.80 25.56 -39.92
N ALA A 20 -11.83 25.49 -39.10
CA ALA A 20 -12.36 26.67 -38.44
C ALA A 20 -11.16 27.27 -37.71
N LEU A 21 -10.60 28.34 -38.27
CA LEU A 21 -9.70 29.21 -37.56
C LEU A 21 -10.54 29.75 -36.42
N VAL A 22 -10.41 29.14 -35.24
CA VAL A 22 -10.92 29.71 -34.01
C VAL A 22 -10.11 30.98 -33.81
N THR A 23 -10.60 32.08 -34.34
CA THR A 23 -10.14 33.41 -34.01
C THR A 23 -10.47 33.58 -32.53
N ARG A 24 -9.46 33.41 -31.67
CA ARG A 24 -9.57 33.94 -30.32
C ARG A 24 -9.94 35.42 -30.49
N PRO A 25 -11.04 35.91 -29.89
CA PRO A 25 -11.33 37.33 -29.93
C PRO A 25 -10.09 38.05 -29.40
N LEU A 26 -9.63 39.07 -30.13
CA LEU A 26 -8.59 39.96 -29.62
C LEU A 26 -9.06 40.47 -28.25
N PRO A 27 -8.20 40.47 -27.22
CA PRO A 27 -8.57 41.02 -25.92
C PRO A 27 -9.08 42.45 -26.12
N SER A 28 -10.18 42.78 -25.45
CA SER A 28 -10.76 44.12 -25.48
C SER A 28 -9.71 45.15 -25.08
N ARG A 29 -9.52 46.18 -25.91
CA ARG A 29 -8.47 47.23 -25.78
C ARG A 29 -8.60 48.13 -24.55
N GLU A 30 -9.51 47.84 -23.63
CA GLU A 30 -9.93 48.82 -22.64
C GLU A 30 -9.02 48.92 -21.41
N ASN A 31 -8.02 48.05 -21.22
CA ASN A 31 -7.11 48.10 -20.06
C ASN A 31 -5.67 47.64 -20.36
N GLU A 32 -5.06 48.03 -21.48
CA GLU A 32 -3.66 47.61 -21.80
C GLU A 32 -2.57 48.42 -21.08
N TYR A 33 -2.91 49.58 -20.49
CA TYR A 33 -1.94 50.45 -19.82
C TYR A 33 -2.09 50.41 -18.30
N THR A 34 -1.39 49.50 -17.65
CA THR A 34 -1.15 49.54 -16.20
C THR A 34 0.15 50.30 -15.92
N ASN A 35 0.18 51.13 -14.87
CA ASN A 35 1.39 51.91 -14.48
C ASN A 35 2.62 51.03 -14.17
N GLN A 36 2.38 49.74 -13.87
CA GLN A 36 3.41 48.72 -13.77
C GLN A 36 3.13 47.61 -14.79
N PRO A 37 4.15 47.14 -15.54
CA PRO A 37 3.97 46.07 -16.50
C PRO A 37 3.71 44.73 -15.79
N GLU A 38 2.54 44.13 -16.04
CA GLU A 38 2.22 42.78 -15.57
C GLU A 38 2.73 41.74 -16.57
N TYR A 39 3.94 41.22 -16.33
CA TYR A 39 4.48 40.15 -17.16
C TYR A 39 3.88 38.79 -16.78
N PRO A 40 3.51 37.95 -17.77
CA PRO A 40 3.13 36.58 -17.49
C PRO A 40 4.32 35.79 -16.94
N ALA A 41 4.05 34.77 -16.12
CA ALA A 41 5.07 33.87 -15.63
C ALA A 41 5.82 33.20 -16.80
N ILE A 42 7.16 33.22 -16.75
CA ILE A 42 8.01 32.57 -17.74
C ILE A 42 7.80 31.05 -17.62
N GLN A 43 7.39 30.41 -18.72
CA GLN A 43 7.12 28.97 -18.75
C GLN A 43 8.06 28.26 -19.72
N ASP A 44 8.66 27.16 -19.27
CA ASP A 44 9.35 26.24 -20.16
C ASP A 44 8.33 25.49 -21.04
N LEU A 45 8.50 25.61 -22.36
CA LEU A 45 7.66 25.01 -23.39
C LEU A 45 8.14 23.63 -23.84
N SER A 46 9.23 23.13 -23.26
CA SER A 46 9.71 21.77 -23.46
C SER A 46 8.63 20.74 -23.14
N TYR A 47 8.63 19.61 -23.86
CA TYR A 47 7.72 18.50 -23.61
C TYR A 47 7.76 18.00 -22.14
N PRO A 48 8.92 17.75 -21.51
CA PRO A 48 8.97 17.31 -20.12
C PRO A 48 8.40 18.34 -19.16
N ALA A 49 8.66 19.64 -19.37
CA ALA A 49 8.09 20.69 -18.53
C ALA A 49 6.57 20.78 -18.68
N LYS A 50 6.02 20.63 -19.90
CA LYS A 50 4.57 20.54 -20.12
C LYS A 50 3.97 19.35 -19.37
N LYS A 51 4.57 18.15 -19.47
CA LYS A 51 4.10 16.96 -18.75
C LYS A 51 4.22 17.07 -17.24
N LYS A 52 5.26 17.73 -16.73
CA LYS A 52 5.41 18.03 -15.30
C LYS A 52 4.29 18.97 -14.81
N ARG A 53 3.98 20.02 -15.58
CA ARG A 53 2.88 20.95 -15.25
C ARG A 53 1.51 20.29 -15.30
N GLU A 54 1.24 19.44 -16.28
CA GLU A 54 0.01 18.63 -16.32
C GLU A 54 -0.13 17.79 -15.04
N ARG A 55 0.92 17.06 -14.65
CA ARG A 55 0.93 16.28 -13.40
C ARG A 55 0.72 17.16 -12.16
N GLN A 56 1.46 18.27 -12.04
CA GLN A 56 1.31 19.22 -10.93
C GLN A 56 -0.10 19.80 -10.83
N SER A 57 -0.72 20.15 -11.96
CA SER A 57 -2.09 20.67 -11.98
C SER A 57 -3.11 19.64 -11.49
N TRP A 58 -2.89 18.35 -11.82
CA TRP A 58 -3.72 17.25 -11.31
C TRP A 58 -3.48 17.01 -9.82
N HIS A 59 -2.23 17.03 -9.35
CA HIS A 59 -1.91 16.91 -7.91
C HIS A 59 -2.55 18.04 -7.10
N GLN A 60 -2.42 19.29 -7.58
CA GLN A 60 -3.05 20.46 -6.96
C GLN A 60 -4.57 20.38 -6.95
N ARG A 61 -5.18 19.75 -7.96
CA ARG A 61 -6.62 19.51 -7.97
C ARG A 61 -7.02 18.55 -6.86
N ILE A 62 -6.34 17.40 -6.74
CA ILE A 62 -6.59 16.42 -5.68
C ILE A 62 -6.40 17.05 -4.30
N ALA A 63 -5.32 17.83 -4.13
CA ALA A 63 -5.02 18.51 -2.88
C ALA A 63 -6.12 19.49 -2.43
N LYS A 64 -6.81 20.13 -3.38
CA LYS A 64 -7.88 21.11 -3.14
C LYS A 64 -9.24 20.48 -2.82
N LEU A 65 -9.44 19.19 -3.09
CA LEU A 65 -10.71 18.52 -2.79
C LEU A 65 -10.92 18.43 -1.28
N SER A 66 -12.15 18.63 -0.83
CA SER A 66 -12.51 18.66 0.58
C SER A 66 -12.71 17.26 1.15
N SER A 67 -13.43 16.39 0.43
CA SER A 67 -13.78 15.05 0.96
C SER A 67 -12.72 14.01 0.63
N VAL A 68 -12.61 13.01 1.49
CA VAL A 68 -11.74 11.84 1.31
C VAL A 68 -12.19 11.03 0.09
N GLU A 69 -13.49 10.80 -0.03
CA GLU A 69 -14.10 10.03 -1.10
C GLU A 69 -13.84 10.70 -2.45
N GLU A 70 -14.02 12.03 -2.53
CA GLU A 70 -13.73 12.81 -3.73
C GLU A 70 -12.26 12.66 -4.16
N LYS A 71 -11.33 12.68 -3.21
CA LYS A 71 -9.90 12.44 -3.49
C LYS A 71 -9.67 11.04 -4.06
N LEU A 72 -10.25 10.01 -3.44
CA LEU A 72 -10.14 8.62 -3.92
C LEU A 72 -10.79 8.43 -5.30
N PHE A 73 -11.89 9.12 -5.57
CA PHE A 73 -12.52 9.14 -6.89
C PHE A 73 -11.65 9.85 -7.94
N GLU A 74 -11.15 11.05 -7.67
CA GLU A 74 -10.33 11.82 -8.64
C GLU A 74 -9.04 11.08 -9.03
N ILE A 75 -8.49 10.25 -8.13
CA ILE A 75 -7.36 9.36 -8.45
C ILE A 75 -7.74 8.34 -9.53
N ASN A 76 -8.98 7.83 -9.52
CA ASN A 76 -9.46 6.80 -10.44
C ASN A 76 -10.11 7.35 -11.72
N MET A 77 -10.73 8.52 -11.65
CA MET A 77 -11.44 9.17 -12.76
C MET A 77 -10.67 9.26 -14.10
N PRO A 78 -9.36 9.59 -14.15
CA PRO A 78 -8.65 9.68 -15.43
C PRO A 78 -8.44 8.32 -16.13
N LYS A 79 -8.74 7.20 -15.45
CA LYS A 79 -8.47 5.84 -15.93
C LYS A 79 -9.73 4.97 -15.83
N TYR A 80 -10.53 4.97 -16.89
CA TYR A 80 -11.77 4.17 -16.97
C TYR A 80 -11.58 2.68 -16.64
N TYR A 81 -10.49 2.05 -17.13
CA TYR A 81 -10.17 0.64 -16.85
C TYR A 81 -9.21 0.45 -15.67
N GLY A 82 -8.97 1.50 -14.88
CA GLY A 82 -8.00 1.50 -13.79
C GLY A 82 -6.54 1.57 -14.25
N TYR A 83 -5.66 1.26 -13.30
CA TYR A 83 -4.21 1.29 -13.45
C TYR A 83 -3.68 -0.12 -13.71
N LYS A 84 -2.66 -0.21 -14.57
CA LYS A 84 -1.81 -1.40 -14.61
C LYS A 84 -0.96 -1.41 -13.34
N THR A 85 -1.28 -2.30 -12.41
CA THR A 85 -0.69 -2.40 -11.08
C THR A 85 0.07 -3.70 -10.92
N ASN A 86 1.16 -3.65 -10.17
CA ASN A 86 1.85 -4.83 -9.69
C ASN A 86 1.14 -5.28 -8.41
N MET A 87 0.60 -6.49 -8.44
CA MET A 87 -0.21 -7.02 -7.35
C MET A 87 0.69 -7.67 -6.30
N LEU A 88 0.72 -7.09 -5.10
CA LEU A 88 1.35 -7.67 -3.93
C LEU A 88 0.24 -8.26 -3.04
N THR A 89 0.39 -9.52 -2.64
CA THR A 89 -0.58 -10.24 -1.81
C THR A 89 0.13 -10.90 -0.63
N ASP A 90 -0.61 -11.22 0.43
CA ASP A 90 -0.08 -11.94 1.60
C ASP A 90 0.27 -13.41 1.33
N GLU A 91 -0.16 -13.93 0.18
CA GLU A 91 -0.04 -15.35 -0.19
C GLU A 91 1.36 -15.70 -0.72
N LYS A 92 2.10 -14.73 -1.28
CA LYS A 92 3.37 -15.01 -1.96
C LYS A 92 4.42 -13.95 -1.69
N PHE A 93 5.49 -14.40 -1.04
CA PHE A 93 6.71 -13.62 -0.80
C PHE A 93 7.89 -14.29 -1.50
N PRO A 94 8.36 -13.78 -2.65
CA PRO A 94 9.50 -14.34 -3.37
C PRO A 94 10.81 -14.37 -2.56
N TYR A 95 11.84 -14.99 -3.14
CA TYR A 95 13.19 -14.96 -2.59
C TYR A 95 13.77 -13.54 -2.58
N ASN A 96 14.52 -13.19 -1.52
CA ASN A 96 15.22 -11.91 -1.38
C ASN A 96 14.30 -10.69 -1.59
N ILE A 97 13.11 -10.74 -0.99
CA ILE A 97 12.05 -9.77 -1.19
C ILE A 97 12.19 -8.54 -0.29
N LYS A 98 12.88 -8.66 0.85
CA LYS A 98 12.97 -7.60 1.85
C LYS A 98 13.59 -6.31 1.31
N PRO A 99 14.71 -6.33 0.56
CA PRO A 99 15.27 -5.10 0.00
C PRO A 99 14.30 -4.38 -0.94
N PHE A 100 13.51 -5.14 -1.72
CA PHE A 100 12.48 -4.55 -2.58
C PHE A 100 11.36 -3.92 -1.76
N VAL A 101 10.85 -4.59 -0.73
CA VAL A 101 9.76 -4.05 0.10
C VAL A 101 10.22 -2.79 0.82
N GLN A 102 11.44 -2.79 1.38
CA GLN A 102 12.02 -1.60 2.01
C GLN A 102 12.17 -0.43 1.02
N TYR A 103 12.63 -0.69 -0.20
CA TYR A 103 12.69 0.32 -1.26
C TYR A 103 11.30 0.82 -1.67
N ALA A 104 10.34 -0.10 -1.84
CA ALA A 104 8.99 0.18 -2.32
C ALA A 104 8.17 1.02 -1.33
N THR A 105 8.41 0.82 -0.03
CA THR A 105 7.74 1.51 1.08
C THR A 105 8.58 2.62 1.70
N ARG A 106 9.84 2.78 1.26
CA ARG A 106 10.82 3.72 1.82
C ARG A 106 11.03 3.54 3.32
N THR A 107 11.15 2.28 3.75
CA THR A 107 11.29 1.91 5.17
C THR A 107 12.67 1.38 5.50
N SER A 108 13.05 1.56 6.76
CA SER A 108 14.25 0.97 7.36
C SER A 108 13.84 -0.09 8.39
N PHE A 109 14.45 -1.26 8.28
CA PHE A 109 14.19 -2.36 9.20
C PHE A 109 15.20 -2.34 10.35
N GLN A 110 14.70 -2.42 11.58
CA GLN A 110 15.52 -2.56 12.78
C GLN A 110 15.15 -3.86 13.49
N LYS A 111 16.16 -4.64 13.88
CA LYS A 111 15.94 -5.93 14.55
C LYS A 111 15.70 -5.70 16.04
N GLY A 112 14.60 -6.23 16.56
CA GLY A 112 14.23 -6.15 17.97
C GLY A 112 13.10 -5.13 18.24
N LEU A 113 12.61 -5.13 19.48
CA LEU A 113 11.55 -4.22 19.90
C LEU A 113 12.15 -2.85 20.30
N PRO A 114 11.40 -1.75 20.11
CA PRO A 114 11.79 -0.43 20.61
C PRO A 114 12.01 -0.43 22.13
N GLN A 115 13.02 0.33 22.60
CA GLN A 115 13.36 0.47 24.02
C GLN A 115 12.20 0.99 24.90
N PHE A 116 11.28 1.73 24.29
CA PHE A 116 10.05 2.20 24.94
C PHE A 116 9.22 1.07 25.57
N TYR A 117 9.32 -0.15 25.06
CA TYR A 117 8.58 -1.30 25.58
C TYR A 117 9.23 -1.97 26.80
N ASP A 118 10.49 -1.68 27.12
CA ASP A 118 11.18 -2.30 28.25
C ASP A 118 10.46 -2.17 29.61
N PRO A 119 10.00 -0.97 30.04
CA PRO A 119 9.22 -0.84 31.28
C PRO A 119 7.85 -1.52 31.21
N LEU A 120 7.32 -1.75 30.01
CA LEU A 120 6.03 -2.43 29.82
C LEU A 120 6.17 -3.95 29.93
N LYS A 121 7.37 -4.52 29.69
CA LYS A 121 7.61 -5.96 29.82
C LYS A 121 7.36 -6.46 31.24
N GLU A 122 7.82 -5.74 32.26
CA GLU A 122 7.59 -6.11 33.65
C GLU A 122 6.09 -6.12 34.01
N LYS A 123 5.35 -5.10 33.55
CA LYS A 123 3.89 -5.04 33.76
C LYS A 123 3.20 -6.20 33.04
N ALA A 124 3.60 -6.49 31.80
CA ALA A 124 3.06 -7.60 31.02
C ALA A 124 3.29 -8.96 31.70
N THR A 125 4.46 -9.20 32.30
CA THR A 125 4.71 -10.47 33.02
C THR A 125 3.81 -10.67 34.24
N LYS A 126 3.48 -9.59 34.97
CA LYS A 126 2.56 -9.65 36.11
C LYS A 126 1.14 -9.95 35.65
N ILE A 127 0.70 -9.29 34.58
CA ILE A 127 -0.61 -9.53 33.96
C ILE A 127 -0.71 -10.97 33.47
N LEU A 128 0.32 -11.46 32.79
CA LEU A 128 0.36 -12.82 32.26
C LEU A 128 0.24 -13.85 33.37
N ALA A 129 0.91 -13.66 34.52
CA ALA A 129 0.79 -14.56 35.67
C ALA A 129 -0.65 -14.66 36.22
N THR A 130 -1.46 -13.60 36.07
CA THR A 130 -2.87 -13.59 36.51
C THR A 130 -3.78 -14.32 35.52
N ILE A 131 -3.57 -14.11 34.22
CA ILE A 131 -4.48 -14.60 33.16
C ILE A 131 -4.01 -15.98 32.61
N GLN A 132 -2.84 -16.46 33.00
CA GLN A 132 -2.21 -17.67 32.46
C GLN A 132 -3.16 -18.87 32.42
N SER A 133 -3.88 -19.16 33.50
CA SER A 133 -4.82 -20.30 33.55
C SER A 133 -5.95 -20.16 32.54
N GLU A 134 -6.52 -18.96 32.39
CA GLU A 134 -7.61 -18.72 31.43
C GLU A 134 -7.12 -18.87 29.99
N LEU A 135 -5.89 -18.45 29.70
CA LEU A 135 -5.28 -18.62 28.37
C LEU A 135 -4.99 -20.09 28.06
N GLU A 136 -4.44 -20.83 29.02
CA GLU A 136 -4.17 -22.26 28.88
C GLU A 136 -5.47 -23.05 28.63
N ASP A 137 -6.53 -22.75 29.39
CA ASP A 137 -7.85 -23.36 29.19
C ASP A 137 -8.43 -23.01 27.82
N THR A 138 -8.29 -21.76 27.38
CA THR A 138 -8.77 -21.30 26.06
C THR A 138 -8.04 -22.04 24.93
N ILE A 139 -6.71 -22.16 25.02
CA ILE A 139 -5.89 -22.88 24.04
C ILE A 139 -6.26 -24.36 24.03
N ALA A 140 -6.38 -25.00 25.20
CA ALA A 140 -6.76 -26.40 25.32
C ALA A 140 -8.15 -26.65 24.73
N PHE A 141 -9.10 -25.76 24.99
CA PHE A 141 -10.46 -25.85 24.46
C PHE A 141 -10.47 -25.79 22.93
N GLU A 142 -9.82 -24.78 22.32
CA GLU A 142 -9.79 -24.64 20.86
C GLU A 142 -9.05 -25.80 20.19
N LEU A 143 -7.92 -26.26 20.75
CA LEU A 143 -7.18 -27.41 20.22
C LEU A 143 -8.00 -28.72 20.33
N SER A 144 -8.75 -28.90 21.42
CA SER A 144 -9.62 -30.07 21.60
C SER A 144 -10.79 -30.06 20.60
N ASN A 145 -11.48 -28.93 20.44
CA ASN A 145 -12.55 -28.78 19.46
C ASN A 145 -12.05 -28.99 18.03
N TYR A 146 -10.86 -28.48 17.73
CA TYR A 146 -10.23 -28.66 16.44
C TYR A 146 -9.91 -30.13 16.14
N SER A 147 -9.49 -30.91 17.15
CA SER A 147 -9.26 -32.35 16.99
C SER A 147 -10.52 -33.10 16.55
N HIS A 148 -11.70 -32.65 16.96
CA HIS A 148 -12.99 -33.22 16.57
C HIS A 148 -13.43 -32.81 15.16
N LEU A 149 -13.12 -31.57 14.73
CA LEU A 149 -13.43 -31.05 13.39
C LEU A 149 -12.56 -31.67 12.28
N MET A 150 -11.40 -32.22 12.62
CA MET A 150 -10.39 -32.71 11.67
C MET A 150 -10.47 -34.19 11.32
N CYS A 151 -11.49 -34.92 11.80
CA CYS A 151 -11.74 -36.29 11.38
C CYS A 151 -12.14 -36.40 9.89
N ASP A 152 -12.51 -35.28 9.25
CA ASP A 152 -12.81 -35.23 7.82
C ASP A 152 -11.53 -35.03 6.99
N GLY A 153 -11.08 -36.11 6.34
CA GLY A 153 -9.83 -36.16 5.56
C GLY A 153 -9.74 -35.25 4.32
N ASN A 154 -10.73 -34.39 4.07
CA ASN A 154 -10.84 -33.61 2.82
C ASN A 154 -10.23 -32.20 2.86
N VAL A 155 -9.83 -31.68 4.04
CA VAL A 155 -9.35 -30.28 4.18
C VAL A 155 -7.83 -30.19 3.93
N SER A 156 -7.38 -29.19 3.16
CA SER A 156 -5.95 -28.98 2.88
C SER A 156 -5.15 -28.53 4.12
N PRO A 157 -3.85 -28.85 4.24
CA PRO A 157 -3.03 -28.43 5.39
C PRO A 157 -2.98 -26.91 5.65
N MET A 158 -3.17 -26.11 4.60
CA MET A 158 -3.20 -24.65 4.70
C MET A 158 -4.52 -24.16 5.31
N GLU A 159 -5.65 -24.61 4.79
CA GLU A 159 -6.98 -24.26 5.33
C GLU A 159 -7.14 -24.73 6.78
N ARG A 160 -6.48 -25.84 7.11
CA ARG A 160 -6.35 -26.38 8.48
C ARG A 160 -5.68 -25.37 9.41
N GLU A 161 -4.47 -24.93 9.06
CA GLU A 161 -3.73 -23.93 9.83
C GLU A 161 -4.53 -22.62 9.92
N GLU A 162 -5.11 -22.13 8.82
CA GLU A 162 -5.90 -20.90 8.83
C GLU A 162 -7.11 -20.97 9.75
N THR A 163 -7.84 -22.09 9.73
CA THR A 163 -9.05 -22.26 10.55
C THR A 163 -8.69 -22.32 12.03
N LEU A 164 -7.64 -23.06 12.39
CA LEU A 164 -7.13 -23.16 13.75
C LEU A 164 -6.61 -21.81 14.25
N ALA A 165 -5.71 -21.17 13.49
CA ALA A 165 -5.11 -19.91 13.87
C ALA A 165 -6.19 -18.83 14.05
N ARG A 166 -7.19 -18.80 13.15
CA ARG A 166 -8.31 -17.88 13.25
C ARG A 166 -9.12 -18.11 14.53
N SER A 167 -9.58 -19.34 14.81
CA SER A 167 -10.42 -19.57 16.00
C SER A 167 -9.64 -19.27 17.29
N LEU A 168 -8.38 -19.72 17.36
CA LEU A 168 -7.48 -19.47 18.47
C LEU A 168 -7.30 -17.96 18.72
N LEU A 169 -6.97 -17.19 17.68
CA LEU A 169 -6.77 -15.74 17.80
C LEU A 169 -8.05 -15.01 18.22
N MET A 170 -9.21 -15.42 17.71
CA MET A 170 -10.49 -14.84 18.11
C MET A 170 -10.74 -15.02 19.61
N GLN A 171 -10.55 -16.24 20.14
CA GLN A 171 -10.75 -16.48 21.56
C GLN A 171 -9.68 -15.85 22.43
N LEU A 172 -8.41 -15.91 22.02
CA LEU A 172 -7.31 -15.28 22.76
C LEU A 172 -7.52 -13.76 22.86
N ASN A 173 -7.87 -13.10 21.75
CA ASN A 173 -8.16 -11.67 21.79
C ASN A 173 -9.34 -11.35 22.72
N ARG A 174 -10.40 -12.18 22.70
CA ARG A 174 -11.54 -12.02 23.59
C ARG A 174 -11.18 -12.21 25.06
N ALA A 175 -10.42 -13.24 25.40
CA ALA A 175 -9.98 -13.53 26.76
C ALA A 175 -9.09 -12.40 27.30
N ILE A 176 -8.09 -11.99 26.51
CA ILE A 176 -7.17 -10.90 26.86
C ILE A 176 -7.92 -9.58 27.02
N ALA A 177 -8.81 -9.22 26.08
CA ALA A 177 -9.57 -7.97 26.16
C ALA A 177 -10.48 -7.94 27.40
N ASN A 178 -11.17 -9.03 27.71
CA ASN A 178 -12.07 -9.08 28.87
C ASN A 178 -11.30 -9.03 30.20
N ALA A 179 -10.16 -9.71 30.29
CA ALA A 179 -9.33 -9.71 31.48
C ALA A 179 -8.69 -8.34 31.74
N LEU A 180 -8.36 -7.60 30.69
CA LEU A 180 -7.71 -6.28 30.79
C LEU A 180 -8.68 -5.10 30.84
N ALA A 181 -9.92 -5.25 30.39
CA ALA A 181 -10.91 -4.17 30.36
C ALA A 181 -11.16 -3.49 31.72
N PRO A 182 -11.14 -4.18 32.89
CA PRO A 182 -11.31 -3.54 34.18
C PRO A 182 -10.17 -2.57 34.55
N ASP A 183 -8.93 -2.92 34.17
CA ASP A 183 -7.74 -2.13 34.47
C ASP A 183 -7.56 -0.98 33.47
N TYR A 184 -8.05 -1.17 32.24
CA TYR A 184 -7.82 -0.27 31.11
C TYR A 184 -9.14 0.08 30.40
N SER A 185 -9.73 1.22 30.76
CA SER A 185 -11.02 1.66 30.21
C SER A 185 -11.05 1.79 28.69
N HIS A 186 -9.93 2.19 28.07
CA HIS A 186 -9.81 2.34 26.62
C HIS A 186 -10.03 1.03 25.86
N LEU A 187 -9.81 -0.13 26.48
CA LEU A 187 -10.06 -1.43 25.85
C LEU A 187 -11.56 -1.71 25.66
N SER A 188 -12.42 -1.04 26.42
CA SER A 188 -13.88 -1.16 26.25
C SER A 188 -14.39 -0.41 25.02
N GLU A 189 -13.62 0.54 24.50
CA GLU A 189 -13.93 1.34 23.31
C GLU A 189 -13.28 0.75 22.03
N ILE A 190 -12.65 -0.41 22.13
CA ILE A 190 -12.00 -1.05 21.01
C ILE A 190 -13.01 -1.78 20.13
N GLU A 191 -12.79 -1.69 18.82
CA GLU A 191 -13.51 -2.47 17.83
C GLU A 191 -12.61 -3.56 17.25
N THR A 192 -13.16 -4.77 17.10
CA THR A 192 -12.43 -5.93 16.60
C THR A 192 -13.06 -6.38 15.29
N ASP A 193 -12.30 -6.30 14.20
CA ASP A 193 -12.71 -6.79 12.89
C ASP A 193 -12.11 -8.16 12.60
N PHE A 194 -12.94 -9.06 12.06
CA PHE A 194 -12.52 -10.38 11.61
C PHE A 194 -12.42 -10.41 10.08
N ASP A 195 -11.30 -10.93 9.57
CA ASP A 195 -10.99 -10.98 8.14
C ASP A 195 -11.18 -9.62 7.40
N PRO A 196 -10.69 -8.48 7.95
CA PRO A 196 -10.89 -7.19 7.30
C PRO A 196 -10.08 -7.07 6.01
N ARG A 197 -10.56 -6.22 5.11
CA ARG A 197 -9.95 -5.97 3.81
C ARG A 197 -8.93 -4.84 3.90
N HIS A 198 -7.65 -5.18 3.93
CA HIS A 198 -6.56 -4.19 3.91
C HIS A 198 -6.05 -4.02 2.48
N GLU A 199 -6.33 -2.89 1.86
CA GLU A 199 -5.85 -2.56 0.52
C GLU A 199 -5.15 -1.22 0.51
N ALA A 200 -4.08 -1.13 -0.27
CA ALA A 200 -3.36 0.12 -0.44
C ALA A 200 -2.82 0.24 -1.87
N PHE A 201 -2.98 1.42 -2.43
CA PHE A 201 -2.43 1.80 -3.73
C PHE A 201 -1.44 2.94 -3.60
N TRP A 202 -0.28 2.83 -4.23
CA TRP A 202 0.68 3.92 -4.32
C TRP A 202 1.54 3.88 -5.58
N PHE A 203 2.18 5.00 -5.88
CA PHE A 203 3.12 5.14 -6.98
C PHE A 203 4.55 4.93 -6.46
N LEU A 204 5.27 3.96 -7.04
CA LEU A 204 6.66 3.67 -6.77
C LEU A 204 7.56 4.23 -7.88
N GLY A 205 8.25 5.33 -7.59
CA GLY A 205 9.22 5.93 -8.51
C GLY A 205 10.61 5.26 -8.48
N GLY A 206 11.40 5.54 -9.52
CA GLY A 206 12.83 5.19 -9.57
C GLY A 206 13.16 3.82 -10.17
N ILE A 207 12.19 3.12 -10.77
CA ILE A 207 12.40 1.82 -11.42
C ILE A 207 12.87 2.03 -12.87
N TYR A 208 13.80 1.19 -13.32
CA TYR A 208 14.27 1.24 -14.70
C TYR A 208 13.18 0.89 -15.73
N PRO A 209 13.14 1.58 -16.88
CA PRO A 209 12.15 1.31 -17.90
C PRO A 209 12.32 -0.10 -18.51
N PRO A 210 11.23 -0.82 -18.83
CA PRO A 210 11.32 -2.10 -19.53
C PRO A 210 11.97 -1.94 -20.90
N LYS A 211 12.61 -3.03 -21.38
CA LYS A 211 13.26 -3.08 -22.70
C LYS A 211 12.36 -2.56 -23.83
N LEU A 212 11.07 -2.88 -23.80
CA LEU A 212 10.12 -2.42 -24.82
C LEU A 212 9.93 -0.89 -24.79
N VAL A 213 9.74 -0.31 -23.61
CA VAL A 213 9.57 1.14 -23.43
C VAL A 213 10.84 1.87 -23.85
N ARG A 214 11.99 1.34 -23.45
CA ARG A 214 13.30 1.87 -23.85
C ARG A 214 13.47 1.87 -25.37
N LYS A 215 13.20 0.75 -26.06
CA LYS A 215 13.28 0.66 -27.53
C LYS A 215 12.33 1.64 -28.24
N ILE A 216 11.12 1.82 -27.71
CA ILE A 216 10.16 2.79 -28.26
C ILE A 216 10.72 4.21 -28.15
N LYS A 217 11.23 4.59 -26.97
CA LYS A 217 11.84 5.92 -26.78
C LYS A 217 13.10 6.11 -27.63
N GLU A 218 13.94 5.09 -27.77
CA GLU A 218 15.14 5.12 -28.61
C GLU A 218 14.81 5.30 -30.11
N SER A 219 13.66 4.80 -30.56
CA SER A 219 13.23 4.95 -31.96
C SER A 219 12.84 6.40 -32.33
N VAL A 220 12.56 7.25 -31.34
CA VAL A 220 12.11 8.63 -31.53
C VAL A 220 13.23 9.60 -31.16
N GLU A 221 13.75 10.35 -32.13
CA GLU A 221 14.97 11.17 -31.98
C GLU A 221 14.95 12.12 -30.76
N TRP A 222 13.84 12.83 -30.53
CA TRP A 222 13.71 13.76 -29.41
C TRP A 222 13.50 13.07 -28.05
N GLN A 223 13.16 11.76 -28.03
CA GLN A 223 12.98 10.96 -26.83
C GLN A 223 14.20 10.12 -26.44
N LYS A 224 15.18 9.95 -27.35
CA LYS A 224 16.39 9.14 -27.13
C LYS A 224 17.10 9.49 -25.81
N GLN A 225 17.23 10.78 -25.52
CA GLN A 225 17.87 11.28 -24.29
C GLN A 225 17.15 10.86 -22.99
N TYR A 226 15.85 10.54 -23.07
CA TYR A 226 15.00 10.15 -21.94
C TYR A 226 14.71 8.64 -21.91
N ALA A 227 15.43 7.85 -22.73
CA ALA A 227 15.19 6.42 -22.87
C ALA A 227 15.40 5.66 -21.55
N GLU A 228 16.39 6.09 -20.76
CA GLU A 228 16.79 5.49 -19.49
C GLU A 228 16.11 6.14 -18.27
N ASP A 229 15.32 7.19 -18.47
CA ASP A 229 14.65 7.89 -17.39
C ASP A 229 13.80 6.91 -16.56
N PRO A 230 13.93 6.94 -15.22
CA PRO A 230 13.13 6.10 -14.34
C PRO A 230 11.63 6.32 -14.57
N TYR A 231 10.87 5.24 -14.39
CA TYR A 231 9.42 5.25 -14.58
C TYR A 231 8.71 4.84 -13.30
N ASP A 232 7.54 5.44 -13.05
CA ASP A 232 6.70 5.15 -11.89
C ASP A 232 5.94 3.84 -12.08
N ARG A 233 6.10 2.87 -11.18
CA ARG A 233 5.26 1.67 -11.13
C ARG A 233 4.10 1.89 -10.18
N ASN A 234 2.91 1.46 -10.59
CA ASN A 234 1.77 1.45 -9.69
C ASN A 234 1.80 0.14 -8.90
N ILE A 235 1.75 0.24 -7.58
CA ILE A 235 1.71 -0.91 -6.68
C ILE A 235 0.33 -0.99 -6.07
N GLN A 236 -0.22 -2.19 -6.02
CA GLN A 236 -1.45 -2.48 -5.29
C GLN A 236 -1.15 -3.61 -4.31
N TYR A 237 -1.36 -3.37 -3.03
CA TYR A 237 -1.36 -4.40 -2.02
C TYR A 237 -2.79 -4.85 -1.71
N LEU A 238 -2.96 -6.16 -1.56
CA LEU A 238 -4.19 -6.82 -1.11
C LEU A 238 -3.85 -7.74 0.06
N GLY A 239 -4.25 -7.31 1.26
CA GLY A 239 -4.07 -8.05 2.49
C GLY A 239 -5.39 -8.48 3.12
N ARG A 240 -5.33 -9.60 3.83
CA ARG A 240 -6.44 -10.18 4.59
C ARG A 240 -5.92 -10.73 5.92
N PRO A 241 -5.67 -9.87 6.92
CA PRO A 241 -5.33 -10.33 8.27
C PRO A 241 -6.45 -11.21 8.85
N TYR A 242 -6.13 -12.03 9.84
CA TYR A 242 -7.15 -12.75 10.63
C TYR A 242 -8.00 -11.78 11.45
N LEU A 243 -7.34 -10.80 12.05
CA LEU A 243 -7.92 -9.89 13.03
C LEU A 243 -7.29 -8.52 12.90
N ALA A 244 -8.09 -7.46 12.99
CA ALA A 244 -7.59 -6.11 13.21
C ALA A 244 -8.32 -5.48 14.39
N VAL A 245 -7.56 -4.85 15.27
CA VAL A 245 -8.06 -4.17 16.46
C VAL A 245 -7.95 -2.67 16.22
N ARG A 246 -9.09 -1.98 16.28
CA ARG A 246 -9.23 -0.54 16.00
C ARG A 246 -9.66 0.22 17.23
N HIS A 247 -9.37 1.51 17.24
CA HIS A 247 -9.70 2.43 18.31
C HIS A 247 -9.90 3.85 17.76
N LYS A 248 -10.56 4.70 18.55
CA LYS A 248 -10.86 6.09 18.19
C LYS A 248 -9.65 7.02 18.24
N HIS A 249 -8.65 6.66 19.03
CA HIS A 249 -7.43 7.45 19.23
C HIS A 249 -6.21 6.73 18.70
N LEU A 250 -5.24 7.51 18.22
CA LEU A 250 -3.98 7.03 17.66
C LEU A 250 -3.07 6.43 18.72
N LEU A 251 -2.21 5.50 18.30
CA LEU A 251 -1.08 5.06 19.10
C LEU A 251 -0.04 6.18 19.24
N GLN A 252 0.66 6.20 20.37
CA GLN A 252 1.75 7.14 20.59
C GLN A 252 2.92 6.85 19.63
N PRO A 253 3.59 7.91 19.14
CA PRO A 253 4.79 7.77 18.32
C PRO A 253 5.88 6.98 19.08
N VAL A 254 6.48 6.00 18.41
CA VAL A 254 7.53 5.15 19.00
C VAL A 254 8.86 5.89 19.13
N LEU A 255 9.13 6.84 18.23
CA LEU A 255 10.35 7.64 18.23
C LEU A 255 10.18 8.84 19.17
N SER A 256 11.14 8.99 20.08
CA SER A 256 11.23 10.10 21.04
C SER A 256 11.89 11.36 20.46
N LYS A 257 12.52 11.26 19.29
CA LYS A 257 13.04 12.42 18.55
C LYS A 257 11.91 13.11 17.79
N ASP A 258 11.96 14.43 17.71
CA ASP A 258 11.10 15.21 16.81
C ASP A 258 11.30 14.71 15.39
N LEU A 259 10.24 14.17 14.76
CA LEU A 259 10.28 13.64 13.38
C LEU A 259 10.81 14.67 12.37
N ASP A 260 10.61 15.96 12.64
CA ASP A 260 11.08 17.07 11.82
C ASP A 260 12.62 17.15 11.75
N SER A 261 13.32 16.54 12.70
CA SER A 261 14.79 16.51 12.77
C SER A 261 15.41 15.23 12.18
N LEU A 262 14.58 14.24 11.82
CA LEU A 262 15.07 12.95 11.33
C LEU A 262 15.47 13.08 9.86
N ASP A 263 16.78 13.09 9.62
CA ASP A 263 17.34 13.11 8.27
C ASP A 263 17.99 11.76 8.00
N VAL A 264 17.49 11.05 6.98
CA VAL A 264 17.98 9.75 6.52
C VAL A 264 19.51 9.74 6.37
N LYS A 265 20.10 10.86 5.93
CA LYS A 265 21.56 10.98 5.76
C LYS A 265 22.31 11.22 7.06
N GLN A 266 21.72 11.94 8.02
CA GLN A 266 22.37 12.29 9.28
C GLN A 266 22.24 11.16 10.30
N ASP A 267 21.10 10.47 10.32
CA ASP A 267 20.79 9.37 11.24
C ASP A 267 21.29 7.99 10.76
N GLN A 268 22.07 7.94 9.67
CA GLN A 268 22.64 6.71 9.10
C GLN A 268 21.59 5.62 8.81
N VAL A 269 20.41 6.04 8.33
CA VAL A 269 19.31 5.13 8.03
C VAL A 269 19.51 4.55 6.62
N GLU A 270 19.90 3.27 6.54
CA GLU A 270 20.12 2.59 5.27
C GLU A 270 18.79 2.09 4.68
N VAL A 271 18.33 2.73 3.60
CA VAL A 271 17.25 2.21 2.75
C VAL A 271 17.87 1.56 1.52
N PRO A 272 17.69 0.24 1.29
CA PRO A 272 18.25 -0.44 0.14
C PRO A 272 17.80 0.19 -1.18
N ASP A 273 18.70 0.30 -2.16
CA ASP A 273 18.36 0.76 -3.52
C ASP A 273 18.00 -0.44 -4.40
N TYR A 274 16.70 -0.59 -4.71
CA TYR A 274 16.18 -1.68 -5.53
C TYR A 274 15.43 -1.13 -6.74
N ARG A 275 16.10 -1.03 -7.89
CA ARG A 275 15.54 -0.39 -9.11
C ARG A 275 15.02 -1.37 -10.16
N TYR A 276 14.93 -2.65 -9.82
CA TYR A 276 14.41 -3.67 -10.73
C TYR A 276 12.87 -3.68 -10.72
N ASP A 277 12.28 -4.08 -11.85
CA ASP A 277 10.83 -4.22 -11.95
C ASP A 277 10.35 -5.37 -11.03
N PRO A 278 9.27 -5.21 -10.26
CA PRO A 278 8.69 -6.28 -9.44
C PRO A 278 8.31 -7.53 -10.24
N LEU A 279 8.11 -7.40 -11.55
CA LEU A 279 7.98 -8.56 -12.44
C LEU A 279 9.17 -9.51 -12.37
N ALA A 280 10.39 -9.01 -12.14
CA ALA A 280 11.59 -9.82 -11.99
C ALA A 280 11.56 -10.69 -10.72
N LEU A 281 10.80 -10.28 -9.70
CA LEU A 281 10.57 -11.04 -8.47
C LEU A 281 9.43 -12.07 -8.63
N GLY A 282 8.77 -12.10 -9.79
CA GLY A 282 7.67 -13.04 -10.05
C GLY A 282 6.30 -12.56 -9.56
N TYR A 283 6.13 -11.25 -9.36
CA TYR A 283 4.81 -10.63 -9.21
C TYR A 283 4.10 -10.49 -10.56
N ILE A 284 2.78 -10.43 -10.50
CA ILE A 284 1.92 -10.35 -11.69
C ILE A 284 1.37 -8.93 -11.82
N THR A 285 1.25 -8.44 -13.06
CA THR A 285 0.59 -7.17 -13.34
C THR A 285 -0.85 -7.38 -13.75
N ASN A 286 -1.79 -6.70 -13.10
CA ASN A 286 -3.21 -6.71 -13.46
C ASN A 286 -3.74 -5.28 -13.65
N PHE A 287 -4.86 -5.13 -14.35
CA PHE A 287 -5.58 -3.86 -14.42
C PHE A 287 -6.59 -3.79 -13.28
N ARG A 288 -6.49 -2.75 -12.44
CA ARG A 288 -7.38 -2.54 -11.30
C ARG A 288 -7.51 -1.05 -10.99
N HIS A 289 -8.65 -0.64 -10.46
CA HIS A 289 -8.78 0.68 -9.84
C HIS A 289 -7.85 0.80 -8.63
N ALA A 290 -7.32 2.00 -8.41
CA ALA A 290 -6.55 2.33 -7.23
C ALA A 290 -7.48 2.27 -6.01
N THR A 291 -7.39 1.19 -5.25
CA THR A 291 -8.21 0.98 -4.06
C THR A 291 -7.35 1.05 -2.81
N THR A 292 -7.79 1.88 -1.87
CA THR A 292 -7.14 2.09 -0.59
C THR A 292 -8.21 1.97 0.48
N VAL A 293 -8.18 0.88 1.24
CA VAL A 293 -9.22 0.50 2.22
C VAL A 293 -8.54 -0.06 3.46
N PRO A 294 -8.68 0.58 4.64
CA PRO A 294 -8.04 0.13 5.88
C PRO A 294 -8.79 -0.98 6.62
N GLY A 295 -9.91 -1.48 6.08
CA GLY A 295 -10.77 -2.49 6.71
C GLY A 295 -12.20 -2.01 6.99
N PHE A 296 -12.40 -0.70 7.03
CA PHE A 296 -13.69 -0.05 7.30
C PHE A 296 -14.02 1.01 6.23
N TRP A 297 -15.22 1.58 6.28
CA TRP A 297 -15.67 2.65 5.38
C TRP A 297 -15.43 4.04 5.99
N PRO A 298 -15.20 5.08 5.18
CA PRO A 298 -15.04 6.44 5.68
C PRO A 298 -16.25 6.86 6.54
N GLY A 299 -15.99 7.58 7.64
CA GLY A 299 -17.02 8.06 8.57
C GLY A 299 -17.29 7.16 9.77
N ASP A 300 -16.57 6.05 9.90
CA ASP A 300 -16.52 5.27 11.14
C ASP A 300 -15.86 6.08 12.28
N GLN A 301 -16.19 5.78 13.54
CA GLN A 301 -15.60 6.47 14.70
C GLN A 301 -14.23 5.90 15.09
N HIS A 302 -13.99 4.60 14.86
CA HIS A 302 -12.75 3.93 15.26
C HIS A 302 -11.76 3.84 14.08
N GLU A 303 -11.26 4.99 13.64
CA GLU A 303 -10.50 5.06 12.39
C GLU A 303 -9.04 4.59 12.50
N PHE A 304 -8.52 4.37 13.71
CA PHE A 304 -7.10 4.07 13.92
C PHE A 304 -6.86 2.62 14.31
N GLY A 305 -5.93 1.97 13.61
CA GLY A 305 -5.56 0.58 13.84
C GLY A 305 -4.47 0.43 14.89
N LEU A 306 -4.76 -0.29 15.98
CA LEU A 306 -3.81 -0.57 17.04
C LEU A 306 -2.89 -1.74 16.68
N ILE A 307 -3.49 -2.92 16.49
CA ILE A 307 -2.76 -4.17 16.22
C ILE A 307 -3.49 -5.00 15.16
N SER A 308 -2.72 -5.56 14.22
CA SER A 308 -3.22 -6.49 13.20
C SER A 308 -2.53 -7.85 13.30
N PHE A 309 -3.29 -8.93 13.20
CA PHE A 309 -2.79 -10.30 13.17
C PHE A 309 -2.81 -10.83 11.73
N GLN A 310 -1.63 -11.03 11.15
CA GLN A 310 -1.43 -11.43 9.77
C GLN A 310 -1.26 -12.93 9.63
N ARG A 311 -1.66 -13.44 8.47
CA ARG A 311 -1.58 -14.87 8.12
C ARG A 311 -0.17 -15.27 7.73
N ARG A 312 0.27 -16.46 8.13
CA ARG A 312 1.59 -17.02 7.75
C ARG A 312 1.50 -18.11 6.67
N THR A 313 0.38 -18.21 5.96
CA THR A 313 0.12 -19.32 5.02
C THR A 313 1.13 -19.47 3.90
N HIS A 314 1.70 -18.36 3.42
CA HIS A 314 2.74 -18.37 2.39
C HIS A 314 3.99 -19.19 2.79
N ALA A 315 4.21 -19.41 4.10
CA ALA A 315 5.32 -20.20 4.63
C ALA A 315 5.17 -21.69 4.29
N GLN A 316 3.94 -22.25 4.34
CA GLN A 316 3.70 -23.64 3.97
C GLN A 316 3.97 -23.89 2.49
N GLU A 317 3.57 -22.95 1.64
CA GLU A 317 3.71 -23.06 0.19
C GLU A 317 5.11 -22.69 -0.32
N ARG A 318 5.95 -22.11 0.55
CA ARG A 318 7.27 -21.57 0.18
C ARG A 318 8.14 -22.59 -0.51
N LEU A 319 8.12 -23.84 -0.05
CA LEU A 319 8.89 -24.95 -0.65
C LEU A 319 8.54 -25.20 -2.14
N LYS A 320 7.36 -24.78 -2.60
CA LYS A 320 6.93 -24.93 -4.00
C LYS A 320 7.61 -23.94 -4.95
N TYR A 321 7.98 -22.75 -4.46
CA TYR A 321 8.47 -21.64 -5.30
C TYR A 321 9.80 -21.02 -4.86
N CYS A 322 10.30 -21.36 -3.67
CA CYS A 322 11.61 -20.96 -3.16
C CYS A 322 12.33 -22.20 -2.63
N ALA A 323 13.50 -22.49 -3.19
CA ALA A 323 14.34 -23.62 -2.75
C ALA A 323 15.23 -23.26 -1.54
N ILE A 324 15.36 -21.97 -1.23
CA ILE A 324 16.22 -21.45 -0.15
C ILE A 324 15.37 -21.22 1.09
N ASN A 325 15.92 -21.54 2.27
CA ASN A 325 15.25 -21.29 3.54
C ASN A 325 15.55 -19.87 4.04
N ASP A 326 14.79 -18.89 3.54
CA ASP A 326 14.84 -17.46 3.88
C ASP A 326 13.52 -16.99 4.52
N LEU A 327 12.86 -17.86 5.28
CA LEU A 327 11.52 -17.62 5.83
C LEU A 327 11.46 -16.39 6.74
N ASP A 328 12.48 -16.16 7.57
CA ASP A 328 12.54 -14.99 8.46
C ASP A 328 12.52 -13.69 7.66
N GLU A 329 13.21 -13.65 6.51
CA GLU A 329 13.23 -12.49 5.63
C GLU A 329 11.85 -12.24 5.00
N ALA A 330 11.15 -13.31 4.60
CA ALA A 330 9.80 -13.22 4.06
C ALA A 330 8.80 -12.69 5.09
N ILE A 331 8.92 -13.14 6.34
CA ILE A 331 8.07 -12.67 7.46
C ILE A 331 8.37 -11.21 7.77
N ASP A 332 9.65 -10.81 7.82
CA ASP A 332 10.03 -9.40 7.99
C ASP A 332 9.41 -8.54 6.88
N ALA A 333 9.50 -8.98 5.62
CA ALA A 333 8.95 -8.28 4.47
C ALA A 333 7.42 -8.21 4.52
N GLN A 334 6.75 -9.27 4.96
CA GLN A 334 5.30 -9.26 5.18
C GLN A 334 4.91 -8.26 6.27
N GLY A 335 5.63 -8.25 7.39
CA GLY A 335 5.40 -7.30 8.47
C GLY A 335 5.48 -5.86 7.96
N ILE A 336 6.58 -5.50 7.28
CA ILE A 336 6.75 -4.16 6.70
C ILE A 336 5.62 -3.81 5.74
N LEU A 337 5.31 -4.72 4.80
CA LEU A 337 4.34 -4.44 3.73
C LEU A 337 2.92 -4.29 4.26
N SER A 338 2.48 -5.21 5.14
CA SER A 338 1.15 -5.19 5.73
C SER A 338 0.94 -3.99 6.66
N SER A 339 1.92 -3.68 7.51
CA SER A 339 1.88 -2.48 8.36
C SER A 339 1.83 -1.20 7.52
N PHE A 340 2.70 -1.07 6.51
CA PHE A 340 2.71 0.09 5.61
C PHE A 340 1.37 0.26 4.90
N ALA A 341 0.83 -0.82 4.33
CA ALA A 341 -0.43 -0.75 3.60
C ALA A 341 -1.59 -0.36 4.51
N TRP A 342 -1.64 -0.88 5.73
CA TRP A 342 -2.69 -0.53 6.69
C TRP A 342 -2.60 0.94 7.12
N LEU A 343 -1.40 1.42 7.43
CA LEU A 343 -1.13 2.83 7.76
C LEU A 343 -1.47 3.76 6.59
N LEU A 344 -1.11 3.40 5.36
CA LEU A 344 -1.45 4.17 4.17
C LEU A 344 -2.96 4.24 3.96
N GLY A 345 -3.67 3.13 4.23
CA GLY A 345 -5.13 3.07 4.26
C GLY A 345 -5.74 4.10 5.22
N GLN A 346 -5.28 4.07 6.48
CA GLN A 346 -5.74 4.99 7.52
C GLN A 346 -5.38 6.45 7.20
N ALA A 347 -4.16 6.71 6.71
CA ALA A 347 -3.72 8.04 6.30
C ALA A 347 -4.61 8.61 5.19
N CYS A 348 -4.95 7.78 4.19
CA CYS A 348 -5.85 8.19 3.12
C CYS A 348 -7.23 8.58 3.64
N TYR A 349 -7.73 7.87 4.66
CA TYR A 349 -9.02 8.16 5.27
C TYR A 349 -9.00 9.42 6.15
N GLN A 350 -7.83 9.85 6.63
CA GLN A 350 -7.64 11.17 7.25
C GLN A 350 -7.44 12.31 6.22
N GLY A 351 -7.50 12.00 4.92
CA GLY A 351 -7.36 12.98 3.85
C GLY A 351 -5.92 13.24 3.39
N PHE A 352 -4.95 12.52 3.95
CA PHE A 352 -3.57 12.46 3.44
C PHE A 352 -3.51 11.61 2.17
N SER A 353 -2.43 11.72 1.41
CA SER A 353 -2.21 10.88 0.23
C SER A 353 -0.76 11.02 -0.23
N VAL A 354 -0.39 10.32 -1.30
CA VAL A 354 0.87 10.57 -2.02
C VAL A 354 1.06 12.02 -2.52
N PHE A 355 0.01 12.84 -2.49
CA PHE A 355 0.05 14.26 -2.86
C PHE A 355 -0.03 15.22 -1.67
N ASN A 356 -0.51 14.73 -0.52
CA ASN A 356 -0.70 15.49 0.71
C ASN A 356 -0.01 14.74 1.84
N ASP A 357 1.13 15.27 2.27
CA ASP A 357 1.95 14.59 3.27
C ASP A 357 1.29 14.55 4.65
N VAL A 358 1.66 13.55 5.44
CA VAL A 358 1.19 13.38 6.82
C VAL A 358 1.77 14.47 7.71
N THR A 359 0.97 15.02 8.62
CA THR A 359 1.41 16.08 9.56
C THR A 359 1.80 15.54 10.92
N TYR A 360 1.49 14.27 11.19
CA TYR A 360 1.83 13.56 12.41
C TYR A 360 2.08 12.08 12.07
N PRO A 361 2.93 11.39 12.84
CA PRO A 361 3.24 9.99 12.60
C PRO A 361 2.03 9.11 12.94
N LEU A 362 1.80 8.10 12.11
CA LEU A 362 0.87 7.02 12.38
C LEU A 362 1.66 5.79 12.79
N VAL A 363 1.25 5.15 13.90
CA VAL A 363 1.89 3.96 14.44
C VAL A 363 0.88 2.83 14.44
N THR A 364 1.34 1.64 14.05
CA THR A 364 0.58 0.41 14.17
C THR A 364 1.49 -0.74 14.59
N GLN A 365 0.89 -1.79 15.12
CA GLN A 365 1.57 -3.01 15.52
C GLN A 365 1.07 -4.16 14.66
N THR A 366 1.96 -5.08 14.30
CA THR A 366 1.60 -6.22 13.46
C THR A 366 2.23 -7.49 14.02
N VAL A 367 1.42 -8.54 14.15
CA VAL A 367 1.84 -9.87 14.57
C VAL A 367 1.60 -10.83 13.42
N VAL A 368 2.63 -11.56 13.00
CA VAL A 368 2.51 -12.62 11.99
C VAL A 368 2.57 -13.95 12.71
N THR A 369 1.56 -14.81 12.56
CA THR A 369 1.50 -16.10 13.28
C THR A 369 0.83 -17.19 12.45
N ASP A 370 1.20 -18.44 12.75
CA ASP A 370 0.55 -19.68 12.28
C ASP A 370 -0.37 -20.31 13.34
N GLY A 371 -0.61 -19.62 14.46
CA GLY A 371 -1.34 -20.14 15.62
C GLY A 371 -0.47 -20.90 16.63
N LYS A 372 0.82 -21.09 16.33
CA LYS A 372 1.80 -21.66 17.25
C LYS A 372 3.02 -20.76 17.46
N ASN A 373 3.56 -20.21 16.37
CA ASN A 373 4.77 -19.36 16.34
C ASN A 373 4.43 -17.90 16.08
#